data_AF-A0ABD0VRE6-F1
#
_entry.id   AF-A0ABD0VRE6-F1
#
_cell.length_a   1.000
_cell.length_b   1.000
_cell.length_c   1.000
_cell.angle_alpha   90.00
_cell.angle_beta   90.00
_cell.angle_gamma   90.00
#
_symmetry.space_group_name_H-M   'P 1'
#
loop_
_entity.id
_entity.type
_entity.pdbx_description
1 polymer ?
#
loop_
_entity_poly.entity_id
_entity_poly.type
_entity_poly.pdbx_seq_one_letter_code
_entity_poly.pdbx_strand_id
1 'polypeptide(L)'
;MKDSAFSSIILIFEEYYRISENIRKCSTRSSYTVENFHRYEEDLWIEVAKCLDGKDLIRLAVTNRWFYRLIMEDSIWKYACLRDMQVLSPHHVSFKWFQLYASAFDGSHAYCFRQKEKHIDWMRIGAFFIETPSAVLTEKLALPSKLMELEEDHNRAIQLSGACILTDIRTGIWIADLQLVRCPVCNLNTCEGTMQILDVRHLELFLEESFRNGSWQFEDIGSHRIEKQSNSASGGVFDYKHIHSPCTAGLLNTSGWLADPGDWQPRARISTHAVAVNTNLQPNDGLHVRFQAMRSKGSDGKVVSIRISQQLI
;
A
#
# COMPACT_ATOMS: atom_id res chain seq x y z
N MET A 1 -13.61 -7.86 -19.09
CA MET A 1 -12.60 -8.85 -19.54
C MET A 1 -12.09 -9.80 -18.44
N LYS A 2 -12.38 -9.59 -17.14
CA LYS A 2 -11.95 -10.51 -16.06
C LYS A 2 -12.92 -11.67 -15.76
N ASP A 3 -14.19 -11.56 -16.15
CA ASP A 3 -15.18 -12.63 -15.91
C ASP A 3 -14.97 -13.90 -16.76
N SER A 4 -14.27 -13.81 -17.89
CA SER A 4 -14.07 -14.99 -18.77
C SER A 4 -13.07 -16.00 -18.19
N ALA A 5 -12.12 -15.58 -17.35
CA ALA A 5 -11.13 -16.48 -16.77
C ALA A 5 -11.72 -17.32 -15.63
N PHE A 6 -12.58 -16.72 -14.79
CA PHE A 6 -13.29 -17.46 -13.74
C PHE A 6 -14.32 -18.41 -14.34
N SER A 7 -15.06 -18.00 -15.38
CA SER A 7 -15.91 -18.92 -16.14
C SER A 7 -15.11 -20.01 -16.84
N SER A 8 -13.91 -19.73 -17.37
CA SER A 8 -13.07 -20.75 -18.00
C SER A 8 -12.47 -21.72 -16.99
N ILE A 9 -12.08 -21.25 -15.80
CA ILE A 9 -11.63 -22.12 -14.70
C ILE A 9 -12.81 -22.93 -14.17
N ILE A 10 -14.00 -22.34 -14.00
CA ILE A 10 -15.23 -23.07 -13.64
C ILE A 10 -15.59 -24.08 -14.73
N LEU A 11 -15.45 -23.76 -16.02
CA LEU A 11 -15.70 -24.69 -17.11
C LEU A 11 -14.66 -25.81 -17.14
N ILE A 12 -13.39 -25.53 -16.85
CA ILE A 12 -12.36 -26.56 -16.62
C ILE A 12 -12.75 -27.40 -15.41
N PHE A 13 -13.23 -26.80 -14.32
CA PHE A 13 -13.73 -27.48 -13.13
C PHE A 13 -14.94 -28.36 -13.43
N GLU A 14 -15.92 -27.87 -14.19
CA GLU A 14 -17.14 -28.60 -14.57
C GLU A 14 -16.83 -29.70 -15.59
N GLU A 15 -15.93 -29.46 -16.54
CA GLU A 15 -15.50 -30.44 -17.53
C GLU A 15 -14.65 -31.53 -16.87
N TYR A 16 -13.77 -31.17 -15.92
CA TYR A 16 -13.02 -32.13 -15.10
C TYR A 16 -13.95 -32.92 -14.16
N TYR A 17 -14.94 -32.26 -13.55
CA TYR A 17 -15.98 -32.92 -12.75
C TYR A 17 -16.84 -33.87 -13.61
N ARG A 18 -17.21 -33.47 -14.84
CA ARG A 18 -17.99 -34.28 -15.78
C ARG A 18 -17.18 -35.46 -16.33
N ILE A 19 -15.88 -35.29 -16.56
CA ILE A 19 -14.96 -36.39 -16.88
C ILE A 19 -14.88 -37.35 -15.69
N SER A 20 -14.82 -36.85 -14.45
CA SER A 20 -14.83 -37.69 -13.23
C SER A 20 -16.15 -38.47 -13.04
N GLU A 21 -17.30 -37.90 -13.40
CA GLU A 21 -18.59 -38.62 -13.41
C GLU A 21 -18.70 -39.63 -14.56
N ASN A 22 -18.11 -39.38 -15.72
CA ASN A 22 -18.06 -40.35 -16.81
C ASN A 22 -17.16 -41.54 -16.46
N ILE A 23 -16.09 -41.33 -15.69
CA ILE A 23 -15.28 -42.40 -15.10
C ILE A 23 -16.10 -43.23 -14.09
N ARG A 24 -17.00 -42.59 -13.30
CA ARG A 24 -17.96 -43.32 -12.44
C ARG A 24 -18.91 -44.22 -13.23
N LYS A 25 -19.37 -43.80 -14.41
CA LYS A 25 -20.29 -44.61 -15.25
C LYS A 25 -19.61 -45.75 -16.00
N CYS A 26 -18.30 -45.67 -16.25
CA CYS A 26 -17.51 -46.76 -16.85
C CYS A 26 -17.03 -47.82 -15.82
N SER A 27 -17.29 -47.62 -14.52
CA SER A 27 -16.84 -48.53 -13.46
C SER A 27 -17.97 -49.47 -12.98
N THR A 28 -18.45 -50.34 -13.86
CA THR A 28 -19.13 -51.59 -13.43
C THR A 28 -18.16 -52.77 -13.33
N ARG A 29 -16.85 -52.56 -13.52
CA ARG A 29 -15.83 -53.61 -13.34
C ARG A 29 -14.43 -53.04 -13.09
N SER A 30 -14.20 -52.38 -11.96
CA SER A 30 -12.91 -52.45 -11.25
C SER A 30 -13.01 -51.67 -9.93
N SER A 31 -12.55 -52.28 -8.86
CA SER A 31 -12.45 -51.72 -7.52
C SER A 31 -11.38 -50.62 -7.43
N TYR A 32 -11.66 -49.44 -7.98
CA TYR A 32 -10.88 -48.24 -7.70
C TYR A 32 -11.69 -47.32 -6.78
N THR A 33 -11.26 -47.26 -5.53
CA THR A 33 -11.79 -46.41 -4.48
C THR A 33 -11.71 -44.92 -4.85
N VAL A 34 -12.81 -44.20 -4.62
CA VAL A 34 -12.97 -42.75 -4.77
C VAL A 34 -12.03 -41.94 -3.84
N GLU A 35 -11.30 -42.61 -2.95
CA GLU A 35 -10.36 -42.00 -2.00
C GLU A 35 -9.06 -41.47 -2.63
N ASN A 36 -8.76 -41.82 -3.89
CA ASN A 36 -7.46 -41.51 -4.50
C ASN A 36 -7.38 -40.20 -5.28
N PHE A 37 -8.49 -39.48 -5.54
CA PHE A 37 -8.45 -38.25 -6.33
C PHE A 37 -7.85 -37.05 -5.57
N HIS A 38 -7.70 -37.16 -4.24
CA HIS A 38 -7.42 -36.03 -3.35
C HIS A 38 -5.94 -35.81 -3.00
N ARG A 39 -5.02 -36.67 -3.44
CA ARG A 39 -3.59 -36.62 -3.02
C ARG A 39 -2.57 -36.45 -4.13
N TYR A 40 -2.93 -36.67 -5.39
CA TYR A 40 -1.93 -36.77 -6.47
C TYR A 40 -1.60 -35.45 -7.17
N GLU A 41 -2.25 -34.36 -6.82
CA GLU A 41 -2.08 -33.06 -7.50
C GLU A 41 -2.08 -31.87 -6.52
N GLU A 42 -1.67 -32.08 -5.27
CA GLU A 42 -1.57 -31.01 -4.27
C GLU A 42 -0.73 -29.84 -4.80
N ASP A 43 0.43 -30.14 -5.42
CA ASP A 43 1.30 -29.17 -6.07
C ASP A 43 0.58 -28.38 -7.18
N LEU A 44 -0.21 -29.06 -8.03
CA LEU A 44 -0.98 -28.40 -9.09
C LEU A 44 -2.03 -27.45 -8.51
N TRP A 45 -2.74 -27.91 -7.48
CA TRP A 45 -3.75 -27.09 -6.81
C TRP A 45 -3.15 -25.89 -6.07
N ILE A 46 -1.94 -26.02 -5.54
CA ILE A 46 -1.17 -24.89 -5.00
C ILE A 46 -0.90 -23.87 -6.11
N GLU A 47 -0.41 -24.30 -7.28
CA GLU A 47 -0.16 -23.38 -8.40
C GLU A 47 -1.43 -22.71 -8.91
N VAL A 48 -2.54 -23.45 -9.03
CA VAL A 48 -3.85 -22.87 -9.37
C VAL A 48 -4.29 -21.84 -8.33
N ALA A 49 -4.16 -22.15 -7.05
CA ALA A 49 -4.55 -21.25 -5.97
C ALA A 49 -3.72 -19.94 -5.98
N LYS A 50 -2.42 -20.00 -6.27
CA LYS A 50 -1.57 -18.79 -6.42
C LYS A 50 -2.06 -17.84 -7.51
N CYS A 51 -2.89 -18.29 -8.45
CA CYS A 51 -3.49 -17.47 -9.51
C CYS A 51 -4.88 -16.90 -9.17
N LEU A 52 -5.51 -17.33 -8.06
CA LEU A 52 -6.81 -16.84 -7.63
C LEU A 52 -6.69 -15.55 -6.82
N ASP A 53 -7.69 -14.68 -6.88
CA ASP A 53 -7.79 -13.51 -5.99
C ASP A 53 -8.26 -13.93 -4.58
N GLY A 54 -8.14 -13.02 -3.61
CA GLY A 54 -8.51 -13.32 -2.23
C GLY A 54 -9.97 -13.77 -2.06
N LYS A 55 -10.91 -13.27 -2.87
CA LYS A 55 -12.32 -13.66 -2.76
C LYS A 55 -12.53 -15.09 -3.26
N ASP A 56 -11.88 -15.43 -4.36
CA ASP A 56 -11.98 -16.75 -4.98
C ASP A 56 -11.22 -17.82 -4.18
N LEU A 57 -10.09 -17.46 -3.56
CA LEU A 57 -9.40 -18.31 -2.57
C LEU A 57 -10.33 -18.70 -1.42
N ILE A 58 -11.02 -17.72 -0.83
CA ILE A 58 -11.96 -17.98 0.27
C ILE A 58 -13.16 -18.81 -0.21
N ARG A 59 -13.71 -18.52 -1.40
CA ARG A 59 -14.77 -19.34 -1.99
C ARG A 59 -14.34 -20.79 -2.17
N LEU A 60 -13.12 -21.04 -2.63
CA LEU A 60 -12.58 -22.38 -2.77
C LEU A 60 -12.39 -23.07 -1.41
N ALA A 61 -11.86 -22.35 -0.42
CA ALA A 61 -11.64 -22.87 0.93
C ALA A 61 -12.93 -23.34 1.63
N VAL A 62 -14.08 -22.68 1.37
CA VAL A 62 -15.37 -23.07 1.98
C VAL A 62 -16.05 -24.26 1.30
N THR A 63 -15.54 -24.75 0.17
CA THR A 63 -16.16 -25.88 -0.55
C THR A 63 -16.02 -27.21 0.21
N ASN A 64 -14.86 -27.47 0.82
CA ASN A 64 -14.62 -28.66 1.66
C ASN A 64 -13.37 -28.50 2.54
N ARG A 65 -13.20 -29.43 3.49
CA ARG A 65 -12.10 -29.42 4.48
C ARG A 65 -10.70 -29.58 3.86
N TRP A 66 -10.58 -30.27 2.73
CA TRP A 66 -9.30 -30.46 2.05
C TRP A 66 -8.83 -29.15 1.42
N PHE A 67 -9.69 -28.46 0.66
CA PHE A 67 -9.39 -27.14 0.13
C PHE A 67 -9.16 -26.11 1.23
N TYR A 68 -9.92 -26.16 2.34
CA TYR A 68 -9.63 -25.28 3.47
C TYR A 68 -8.19 -25.42 3.97
N ARG A 69 -7.70 -26.66 4.13
CA ARG A 69 -6.32 -26.90 4.58
C ARG A 69 -5.31 -26.41 3.54
N LEU A 70 -5.52 -26.76 2.28
CA LEU A 70 -4.68 -26.33 1.15
C LEU A 70 -4.57 -24.80 1.08
N ILE A 71 -5.70 -24.10 1.05
CA ILE A 71 -5.74 -22.64 0.87
C ILE A 71 -5.14 -21.90 2.05
N MET A 72 -5.14 -22.48 3.25
CA MET A 72 -4.50 -21.88 4.43
C MET A 72 -2.98 -22.05 4.45
N GLU A 73 -2.38 -22.70 3.45
CA GLU A 73 -0.94 -22.71 3.25
C GLU A 73 -0.41 -21.28 3.02
N ASP A 74 0.55 -20.89 3.85
CA ASP A 74 1.02 -19.50 3.93
C ASP A 74 1.69 -19.04 2.62
N SER A 75 2.26 -19.99 1.87
CA SER A 75 2.87 -19.72 0.57
C SER A 75 1.84 -19.20 -0.45
N ILE A 76 0.61 -19.73 -0.48
CA ILE A 76 -0.45 -19.29 -1.40
C ILE A 76 -0.77 -17.82 -1.14
N TRP A 77 -0.96 -17.46 0.14
CA TRP A 77 -1.23 -16.08 0.52
C TRP A 77 -0.03 -15.17 0.28
N LYS A 78 1.21 -15.65 0.43
CA LYS A 78 2.40 -14.89 0.03
C LYS A 78 2.32 -14.49 -1.44
N TYR A 79 2.09 -15.46 -2.34
CA TYR A 79 2.00 -15.19 -3.77
C TYR A 79 0.83 -14.26 -4.12
N ALA A 80 -0.36 -14.52 -3.55
CA ALA A 80 -1.52 -13.66 -3.76
C ALA A 80 -1.25 -12.22 -3.29
N CYS A 81 -0.64 -12.05 -2.11
CA CYS A 81 -0.32 -10.75 -1.53
C CYS A 81 0.67 -9.96 -2.40
N LEU A 82 1.79 -10.58 -2.78
CA LEU A 82 2.81 -9.95 -3.62
C LEU A 82 2.28 -9.59 -5.02
N ARG A 83 1.48 -10.47 -5.63
CA ARG A 83 0.85 -10.24 -6.95
C ARG A 83 -0.15 -9.10 -6.89
N ASP A 84 -1.09 -9.14 -5.95
CA ASP A 84 -2.19 -8.17 -5.90
C ASP A 84 -1.71 -6.78 -5.49
N MET A 85 -0.66 -6.70 -4.66
CA MET A 85 0.00 -5.44 -4.31
C MET A 85 1.09 -5.00 -5.31
N GLN A 86 1.51 -5.87 -6.23
CA GLN A 86 2.57 -5.65 -7.22
C GLN A 86 3.92 -5.26 -6.59
N VAL A 87 4.31 -5.95 -5.51
CA VAL A 87 5.54 -5.66 -4.75
C VAL A 87 6.52 -6.84 -4.73
N LEU A 88 7.78 -6.54 -4.41
CA LEU A 88 8.84 -7.54 -4.25
C LEU A 88 8.61 -8.39 -2.99
N SER A 89 9.10 -9.63 -3.04
CA SER A 89 9.13 -10.49 -1.85
C SER A 89 10.12 -9.93 -0.83
N PRO A 90 9.69 -9.63 0.41
CA PRO A 90 10.62 -9.40 1.51
C PRO A 90 11.39 -10.68 1.84
N HIS A 91 12.54 -10.52 2.49
CA HIS A 91 13.31 -11.63 3.06
C HIS A 91 12.57 -12.29 4.23
N HIS A 92 11.90 -11.47 5.06
CA HIS A 92 11.21 -11.91 6.26
C HIS A 92 9.97 -11.06 6.51
N VAL A 93 8.94 -11.68 7.09
CA VAL A 93 7.76 -11.01 7.66
C VAL A 93 7.47 -11.62 9.03
N SER A 94 6.99 -10.80 9.96
CA SER A 94 6.71 -11.17 11.34
C SER A 94 5.37 -11.90 11.51
N PHE A 95 4.47 -11.78 10.53
CA PHE A 95 3.10 -12.31 10.57
C PHE A 95 2.82 -13.24 9.39
N LYS A 96 1.78 -14.06 9.53
CA LYS A 96 1.32 -14.93 8.44
C LYS A 96 0.81 -14.11 7.26
N TRP A 97 1.09 -14.55 6.05
CA TRP A 97 0.70 -13.87 4.83
C TRP A 97 -0.81 -13.74 4.66
N PHE A 98 -1.60 -14.71 5.14
CA PHE A 98 -3.06 -14.57 5.16
C PHE A 98 -3.52 -13.35 5.97
N GLN A 99 -2.88 -13.11 7.13
CA GLN A 99 -3.22 -11.97 7.99
C GLN A 99 -2.81 -10.65 7.34
N LEU A 100 -1.62 -10.62 6.71
CA LEU A 100 -1.12 -9.47 5.98
C LEU A 100 -1.98 -9.14 4.77
N TYR A 101 -2.40 -10.16 4.01
CA TYR A 101 -3.34 -9.99 2.91
C TYR A 101 -4.66 -9.41 3.42
N ALA A 102 -5.25 -10.02 4.46
CA ALA A 102 -6.51 -9.54 5.02
C ALA A 102 -6.42 -8.06 5.46
N SER A 103 -5.37 -7.66 6.20
CA SER A 103 -5.23 -6.29 6.69
C SER A 103 -4.93 -5.26 5.58
N ALA A 104 -4.30 -5.69 4.48
CA ALA A 104 -4.10 -4.84 3.31
C ALA A 104 -5.42 -4.45 2.62
N PHE A 105 -6.48 -5.26 2.77
CA PHE A 105 -7.75 -5.12 2.04
C PHE A 105 -9.01 -4.97 2.93
N ASP A 106 -8.89 -5.07 4.26
CA ASP A 106 -10.03 -4.93 5.20
C ASP A 106 -10.42 -3.48 5.53
N GLY A 107 -9.63 -2.50 5.08
CA GLY A 107 -9.86 -1.07 5.33
C GLY A 107 -9.21 -0.53 6.61
N SER A 108 -8.56 -1.36 7.43
CA SER A 108 -7.85 -0.94 8.66
C SER A 108 -6.69 0.03 8.39
N HIS A 109 -6.20 0.04 7.15
CA HIS A 109 -5.18 0.94 6.66
C HIS A 109 -5.70 2.34 6.33
N ALA A 110 -7.00 2.54 6.15
CA ALA A 110 -7.52 3.82 5.68
C ALA A 110 -7.47 4.89 6.79
N TYR A 111 -7.37 6.17 6.43
CA TYR A 111 -7.43 7.26 7.40
C TYR A 111 -8.76 7.27 8.18
N CYS A 112 -9.85 6.97 7.48
CA CYS A 112 -11.20 6.93 8.05
C CYS A 112 -11.38 5.85 9.13
N PHE A 113 -10.47 4.87 9.24
CA PHE A 113 -10.46 3.88 10.31
C PHE A 113 -10.42 4.53 11.70
N ARG A 114 -9.73 5.67 11.85
CA ARG A 114 -9.68 6.43 13.11
C ARG A 114 -10.37 7.79 13.04
N GLN A 115 -10.45 8.41 11.88
CA GLN A 115 -10.87 9.81 11.74
C GLN A 115 -11.96 9.99 10.70
N LYS A 116 -13.03 9.21 10.82
CA LYS A 116 -14.16 9.20 9.90
C LYS A 116 -14.81 10.57 9.71
N GLU A 117 -14.88 11.38 10.77
CA GLU A 117 -15.54 12.69 10.76
C GLU A 117 -14.81 13.75 9.92
N LYS A 118 -13.48 13.63 9.79
CA LYS A 118 -12.64 14.59 9.08
C LYS A 118 -12.36 14.17 7.63
N HIS A 119 -12.59 12.90 7.32
CA HIS A 119 -12.32 12.34 6.02
C HIS A 119 -13.33 12.83 4.99
N ILE A 120 -12.85 13.34 3.85
CA ILE A 120 -13.67 13.75 2.71
C ILE A 120 -13.63 12.63 1.67
N ASP A 121 -12.44 12.31 1.19
CA ASP A 121 -12.22 11.33 0.13
C ASP A 121 -10.81 10.73 0.21
N TRP A 122 -10.56 9.63 -0.50
CA TRP A 122 -9.27 8.97 -0.53
C TRP A 122 -9.04 8.16 -1.80
N MET A 123 -7.76 7.88 -2.08
CA MET A 123 -7.36 6.89 -3.06
C MET A 123 -6.24 6.00 -2.52
N ARG A 124 -6.35 4.69 -2.74
CA ARG A 124 -5.22 3.76 -2.64
C ARG A 124 -4.29 4.02 -3.80
N ILE A 125 -3.05 4.42 -3.51
CA ILE A 125 -2.03 4.60 -4.55
C ILE A 125 -1.46 3.24 -4.93
N GLY A 126 -1.12 2.42 -3.93
CA GLY A 126 -0.58 1.08 -4.11
C GLY A 126 0.31 0.67 -2.94
N ALA A 127 1.25 -0.24 -3.20
CA ALA A 127 2.30 -0.59 -2.27
C ALA A 127 3.68 -0.52 -2.93
N PHE A 128 4.70 -0.28 -2.12
CA PHE A 128 6.10 -0.21 -2.55
C PHE A 128 7.00 -0.82 -1.48
N PHE A 129 8.27 -1.03 -1.81
CA PHE A 129 9.24 -1.70 -0.96
C PHE A 129 10.32 -0.73 -0.48
N ILE A 130 10.54 -0.68 0.83
CA ILE A 130 11.68 0.01 1.43
C ILE A 130 12.73 -1.06 1.76
N GLU A 131 13.86 -1.03 1.06
CA GLU A 131 14.98 -1.95 1.21
C GLU A 131 15.94 -1.51 2.32
N THR A 132 16.16 -0.20 2.46
CA THR A 132 17.09 0.34 3.45
C THR A 132 16.36 1.03 4.60
N PRO A 133 16.91 1.08 5.82
CA PRO A 133 16.25 1.73 6.97
C PRO A 133 16.29 3.27 6.87
N SER A 134 16.28 3.82 5.66
CA SER A 134 16.38 5.24 5.38
C SER A 134 15.54 5.60 4.14
N ALA A 135 14.81 6.70 4.23
CA ALA A 135 14.00 7.20 3.13
C ALA A 135 14.11 8.72 3.01
N VAL A 136 14.00 9.23 1.79
CA VAL A 136 13.88 10.66 1.54
C VAL A 136 12.41 11.04 1.54
N LEU A 137 12.08 12.02 2.38
CA LEU A 137 10.76 12.64 2.43
C LEU A 137 10.86 14.00 1.76
N THR A 138 9.88 14.34 0.93
CA THR A 138 9.88 15.65 0.29
C THR A 138 8.48 16.17 -0.01
N GLU A 139 8.33 17.49 0.01
CA GLU A 139 7.16 18.23 -0.48
C GLU A 139 7.33 18.70 -1.93
N LYS A 140 8.51 18.47 -2.54
CA LYS A 140 8.83 18.89 -3.92
C LYS A 140 9.46 17.73 -4.67
N LEU A 141 8.93 17.46 -5.86
CA LEU A 141 9.46 16.39 -6.71
C LEU A 141 10.73 16.80 -7.47
N ALA A 142 11.11 18.09 -7.40
CA ALA A 142 12.42 18.59 -7.78
C ALA A 142 13.36 18.50 -6.57
N LEU A 143 14.00 17.35 -6.39
CA LEU A 143 14.93 17.10 -5.29
C LEU A 143 16.24 17.87 -5.46
N PRO A 144 16.93 18.22 -4.35
CA PRO A 144 18.29 18.74 -4.39
C PRO A 144 19.23 17.79 -5.16
N SER A 145 20.18 18.37 -5.90
CA SER A 145 21.14 17.60 -6.71
C SER A 145 22.06 16.69 -5.87
N LYS A 146 22.27 17.02 -4.59
CA LYS A 146 22.99 16.18 -3.62
C LYS A 146 22.21 16.07 -2.33
N LEU A 147 21.72 14.87 -2.05
CA LEU A 147 20.98 14.59 -0.81
C LEU A 147 21.87 14.55 0.43
N MET A 148 23.16 14.25 0.27
CA MET A 148 24.14 14.27 1.37
C MET A 148 24.40 15.69 1.92
N GLU A 149 23.97 16.73 1.21
CA GLU A 149 24.06 18.12 1.68
C GLU A 149 22.81 18.53 2.46
N LEU A 150 21.82 17.64 2.64
CA LEU A 150 20.72 17.87 3.56
C LEU A 150 21.26 17.91 4.99
N GLU A 151 20.83 18.93 5.73
CA GLU A 151 21.18 19.14 7.13
C GLU A 151 20.82 17.89 7.96
N GLU A 152 21.66 17.54 8.93
CA GLU A 152 21.40 16.43 9.87
C GLU A 152 20.15 16.71 10.72
N ASP A 153 19.90 17.98 11.04
CA ASP A 153 18.66 18.40 11.70
C ASP A 153 17.49 18.38 10.70
N HIS A 154 16.59 17.42 10.88
CA HIS A 154 15.46 17.22 9.96
C HIS A 154 14.60 18.48 9.80
N ASN A 155 14.33 19.23 10.88
CA ASN A 155 13.45 20.38 10.82
C ASN A 155 14.10 21.53 10.03
N ARG A 156 15.40 21.75 10.23
CA ARG A 156 16.20 22.71 9.45
C ARG A 156 16.31 22.29 7.99
N ALA A 157 16.54 21.00 7.70
CA ALA A 157 16.56 20.47 6.33
C ALA A 157 15.23 20.71 5.62
N ILE A 158 14.11 20.44 6.30
CA ILE A 158 12.75 20.69 5.80
C ILE A 158 12.53 22.17 5.54
N GLN A 159 12.91 23.07 6.47
CA GLN A 159 12.74 24.51 6.29
C GLN A 159 13.56 25.07 5.12
N LEU A 160 14.76 24.56 4.88
CA LEU A 160 15.64 25.04 3.81
C LEU A 160 15.29 24.47 2.44
N SER A 161 14.92 23.19 2.37
CA SER A 161 14.81 22.45 1.10
C SER A 161 13.42 21.89 0.81
N GLY A 162 12.54 21.80 1.81
CA GLY A 162 11.28 21.06 1.72
C GLY A 162 11.49 19.54 1.69
N ALA A 163 12.64 19.05 2.18
CA ALA A 163 12.98 17.64 2.21
C ALA A 163 13.84 17.27 3.43
N CYS A 164 13.82 15.99 3.81
CA CYS A 164 14.74 15.42 4.78
C CYS A 164 15.02 13.94 4.49
N ILE A 165 16.09 13.41 5.07
CA ILE A 165 16.35 11.96 5.13
C ILE A 165 15.87 11.47 6.49
N LEU A 166 14.88 10.59 6.50
CA LEU A 166 14.42 9.95 7.73
C LEU A 166 15.10 8.58 7.88
N THR A 167 15.69 8.34 9.05
CA THR A 167 16.37 7.09 9.40
C THR A 167 15.54 6.22 10.35
N ASP A 168 16.04 5.02 10.66
CA ASP A 168 15.38 4.03 11.51
C ASP A 168 13.99 3.59 11.01
N ILE A 169 13.84 3.53 9.69
CA ILE A 169 12.61 3.06 9.05
C ILE A 169 12.59 1.53 9.01
N ARG A 170 11.41 0.94 9.23
CA ARG A 170 11.22 -0.50 9.05
C ARG A 170 11.26 -0.86 7.56
N THR A 171 12.18 -1.73 7.19
CA THR A 171 12.29 -2.27 5.83
C THR A 171 11.16 -3.25 5.55
N GLY A 172 10.72 -3.36 4.29
CA GLY A 172 9.65 -4.27 3.89
C GLY A 172 8.62 -3.60 2.99
N ILE A 173 7.41 -4.13 3.03
CA ILE A 173 6.28 -3.66 2.20
C ILE A 173 5.58 -2.50 2.92
N TRP A 174 5.38 -1.40 2.19
CA TRP A 174 4.65 -0.22 2.63
C TRP A 174 3.44 0.01 1.72
N ILE A 175 2.30 0.32 2.32
CA ILE A 175 1.08 0.74 1.63
C ILE A 175 1.04 2.26 1.60
N ALA A 176 0.68 2.83 0.46
CA ALA A 176 0.55 4.26 0.26
C ALA A 176 -0.89 4.66 -0.07
N ASP A 177 -1.36 5.68 0.63
CA ASP A 177 -2.67 6.28 0.47
C ASP A 177 -2.57 7.80 0.33
N LEU A 178 -3.42 8.35 -0.53
CA LEU A 178 -3.68 9.78 -0.56
C LEU A 178 -5.05 10.04 0.03
N GLN A 179 -5.10 10.97 0.98
CA GLN A 179 -6.30 11.29 1.74
C GLN A 179 -6.61 12.78 1.57
N LEU A 180 -7.88 13.09 1.36
CA LEU A 180 -8.43 14.43 1.37
C LEU A 180 -9.24 14.60 2.65
N VAL A 181 -8.85 15.56 3.49
CA VAL A 181 -9.45 15.76 4.80
C VAL A 181 -9.85 17.22 5.03
N ARG A 182 -10.82 17.42 5.90
CA ARG A 182 -11.25 18.75 6.34
C ARG A 182 -10.15 19.43 7.15
N CYS A 183 -10.12 20.76 7.08
CA CYS A 183 -9.22 21.58 7.89
C CYS A 183 -9.30 21.19 9.37
N PRO A 184 -8.18 20.82 10.00
CA PRO A 184 -8.19 20.45 11.41
C PRO A 184 -8.39 21.65 12.35
N VAL A 185 -8.26 22.89 11.86
CA VAL A 185 -8.38 24.12 12.65
C VAL A 185 -9.85 24.55 12.80
N CYS A 186 -10.60 24.61 11.71
CA CYS A 186 -11.98 25.13 11.71
C CYS A 186 -13.04 24.01 11.75
N ASN A 187 -12.78 22.78 11.26
CA ASN A 187 -13.77 21.68 11.10
C ASN A 187 -15.16 22.09 10.53
N LEU A 188 -15.25 23.26 9.89
CA LEU A 188 -16.48 23.78 9.29
C LEU A 188 -16.62 23.24 7.86
N ASN A 189 -17.83 22.86 7.46
CA ASN A 189 -18.13 22.42 6.09
C ASN A 189 -17.87 23.51 5.03
N THR A 190 -17.79 24.77 5.46
CA THR A 190 -17.58 25.96 4.62
C THR A 190 -16.12 26.40 4.56
N CYS A 191 -15.21 25.69 5.26
CA CYS A 191 -13.80 26.05 5.30
C CYS A 191 -13.11 25.49 4.05
N GLU A 192 -12.59 26.38 3.19
CA GLU A 192 -11.83 25.98 2.00
C GLU A 192 -10.51 25.26 2.32
N GLY A 193 -10.06 25.29 3.58
CA GLY A 193 -8.84 24.67 4.10
C GLY A 193 -8.82 23.15 4.04
N THR A 194 -9.06 22.58 2.86
CA THR A 194 -8.91 21.17 2.59
C THR A 194 -7.43 20.83 2.71
N MET A 195 -7.13 19.73 3.40
CA MET A 195 -5.78 19.24 3.60
C MET A 195 -5.59 17.97 2.80
N GLN A 196 -4.50 17.91 2.06
CA GLN A 196 -4.03 16.70 1.42
C GLN A 196 -3.06 15.97 2.36
N ILE A 197 -3.19 14.66 2.48
CA ILE A 197 -2.29 13.84 3.28
C ILE A 197 -1.80 12.64 2.45
N LEU A 198 -0.49 12.56 2.24
CA LEU A 198 0.17 11.33 1.82
C LEU A 198 0.51 10.52 3.07
N ASP A 199 -0.18 9.41 3.26
CA ASP A 199 0.11 8.43 4.32
C ASP A 199 0.81 7.23 3.70
N VAL A 200 1.98 6.88 4.21
CA VAL A 200 2.63 5.60 3.93
C VAL A 200 2.80 4.81 5.22
N ARG A 201 2.47 3.52 5.19
CA ARG A 201 2.40 2.66 6.38
C ARG A 201 2.98 1.29 6.08
N HIS A 202 3.82 0.79 6.99
CA HIS A 202 4.35 -0.56 6.90
C HIS A 202 3.20 -1.57 7.00
N LEU A 203 3.18 -2.61 6.15
CA LEU A 203 2.08 -3.57 6.04
C LEU A 203 1.74 -4.26 7.37
N GLU A 204 2.75 -4.60 8.15
CA GLU A 204 2.58 -5.27 9.45
C GLU A 204 1.97 -4.38 10.53
N LEU A 205 1.97 -3.05 10.34
CA LEU A 205 1.40 -2.09 11.29
C LEU A 205 -0.04 -2.44 11.67
N PHE A 206 -0.81 -2.90 10.69
CA PHE A 206 -2.25 -3.15 10.83
C PHE A 206 -2.57 -4.41 11.63
N LEU A 207 -1.56 -5.22 11.96
CA LEU A 207 -1.71 -6.42 12.79
C LEU A 207 -1.31 -6.15 14.25
N GLU A 208 -0.64 -5.03 14.53
CA GLU A 208 -0.24 -4.64 15.88
C GLU A 208 -1.46 -4.21 16.71
N GLU A 209 -1.70 -4.90 17.83
CA GLU A 209 -2.85 -4.62 18.70
C GLU A 209 -2.83 -3.19 19.26
N SER A 210 -1.64 -2.72 19.60
CA SER A 210 -1.41 -1.36 20.11
C SER A 210 -1.60 -0.28 19.03
N PHE A 211 -1.49 -0.63 17.75
CA PHE A 211 -1.98 0.23 16.68
C PHE A 211 -3.52 0.15 16.57
N ARG A 212 -4.10 -1.05 16.59
CA ARG A 212 -5.56 -1.21 16.44
C ARG A 212 -6.36 -0.51 17.53
N ASN A 213 -5.84 -0.48 18.77
CA ASN A 213 -6.50 0.16 19.91
C ASN A 213 -6.29 1.69 20.00
N GLY A 214 -5.56 2.29 19.06
CA GLY A 214 -5.37 3.75 19.03
C GLY A 214 -4.21 4.31 19.86
N SER A 215 -3.42 3.46 20.55
CA SER A 215 -2.39 3.92 21.49
C SER A 215 -1.14 4.53 20.84
N TRP A 216 -0.96 4.35 19.54
CA TRP A 216 0.16 4.91 18.78
C TRP A 216 -0.18 6.29 18.23
N GLN A 217 0.78 7.20 18.35
CA GLN A 217 0.66 8.61 18.00
C GLN A 217 1.77 9.00 17.01
N PHE A 218 1.47 9.99 16.17
CA PHE A 218 2.48 10.60 15.32
C PHE A 218 3.34 11.56 16.13
N GLU A 219 4.63 11.58 15.85
CA GLU A 219 5.60 12.59 16.26
C GLU A 219 5.89 13.53 15.08
N ASP A 220 6.09 14.81 15.38
CA ASP A 220 6.49 15.79 14.37
C ASP A 220 7.99 15.66 14.07
N ILE A 221 8.32 15.50 12.79
CA ILE A 221 9.70 15.53 12.29
C ILE A 221 10.12 16.96 12.00
N GLY A 222 9.21 17.73 11.39
CA GLY A 222 9.44 19.12 11.02
C GLY A 222 8.31 19.68 10.17
N SER A 223 8.40 20.98 9.88
CA SER A 223 7.39 21.66 9.06
C SER A 223 8.02 22.78 8.24
N HIS A 224 7.39 23.07 7.11
CA HIS A 224 7.76 24.17 6.24
C HIS A 224 6.53 25.01 5.91
N ARG A 225 6.65 26.32 6.09
CA ARG A 225 5.58 27.28 5.80
C ARG A 225 5.96 28.08 4.55
N ILE A 226 5.15 27.94 3.51
CA ILE A 226 5.30 28.62 2.24
C ILE A 226 4.29 29.78 2.26
N GLU A 227 4.73 30.98 2.61
CA GLU A 227 3.88 32.18 2.73
C GLU A 227 3.68 32.90 1.38
N LYS A 228 3.46 32.12 0.32
CA LYS A 228 3.17 32.61 -1.04
C LYS A 228 2.36 31.59 -1.82
N GLN A 229 1.67 32.06 -2.85
CA GLN A 229 0.90 31.21 -3.75
C GLN A 229 1.72 30.01 -4.23
N SER A 230 1.15 28.82 -4.02
CA SER A 230 1.69 27.55 -4.48
C SER A 230 0.85 27.00 -5.62
N ASN A 231 1.49 26.57 -6.71
CA ASN A 231 0.80 26.03 -7.87
C ASN A 231 0.34 24.57 -7.66
N SER A 232 0.98 23.86 -6.73
CA SER A 232 0.68 22.46 -6.46
C SER A 232 0.96 22.08 -5.00
N ALA A 233 0.23 21.07 -4.54
CA ALA A 233 0.47 20.31 -3.34
C ALA A 233 1.11 18.97 -3.73
N SER A 234 2.43 18.83 -3.57
CA SER A 234 3.21 17.67 -3.99
C SER A 234 3.87 16.98 -2.81
N GLY A 235 4.03 15.67 -2.84
CA GLY A 235 4.65 14.93 -1.74
C GLY A 235 5.24 13.62 -2.21
N GLY A 236 6.33 13.17 -1.60
CA GLY A 236 6.94 11.90 -1.97
C GLY A 236 7.75 11.25 -0.86
N VAL A 237 7.81 9.92 -0.93
CA VAL A 237 8.62 9.06 -0.07
C VAL A 237 9.41 8.11 -0.95
N PHE A 238 10.73 8.14 -0.84
CA PHE A 238 11.65 7.38 -1.69
C PHE A 238 12.59 6.58 -0.80
N ASP A 239 12.79 5.29 -1.09
CA ASP A 239 13.91 4.55 -0.52
C ASP A 239 15.22 5.28 -0.85
N TYR A 240 16.04 5.54 0.16
CA TYR A 240 17.25 6.34 0.02
C TYR A 240 18.23 5.76 -1.01
N LYS A 241 18.37 4.42 -1.05
CA LYS A 241 19.27 3.72 -1.97
C LYS A 241 18.80 3.83 -3.43
N HIS A 242 17.49 3.90 -3.65
CA HIS A 242 16.90 3.83 -4.98
C HIS A 242 16.48 5.17 -5.56
N ILE A 243 16.65 6.29 -4.85
CA ILE A 243 16.14 7.59 -5.28
C ILE A 243 16.68 8.07 -6.62
N HIS A 244 17.92 7.73 -6.96
CA HIS A 244 18.55 8.03 -8.25
C HIS A 244 18.56 6.83 -9.22
N SER A 245 17.81 5.77 -8.90
CA SER A 245 17.73 4.59 -9.75
C SER A 245 16.74 4.80 -10.91
N PRO A 246 16.83 3.99 -11.98
CA PRO A 246 15.85 4.03 -13.07
C PRO A 246 14.41 3.78 -12.62
N CYS A 247 14.18 3.05 -11.51
CA CYS A 247 12.82 2.72 -11.07
C CYS A 247 12.10 3.92 -10.43
N THR A 248 12.82 4.93 -9.96
CA THR A 248 12.24 6.16 -9.37
C THR A 248 12.26 7.35 -10.34
N ALA A 249 13.03 7.27 -11.43
CA ALA A 249 13.17 8.35 -12.41
C ALA A 249 11.82 8.84 -12.97
N GLY A 250 10.86 7.92 -13.19
CA GLY A 250 9.52 8.26 -13.68
C GLY A 250 8.67 9.06 -12.68
N LEU A 251 8.99 9.01 -11.38
CA LEU A 251 8.29 9.80 -10.35
C LEU A 251 8.86 11.22 -10.28
N LEU A 252 10.18 11.36 -10.44
CA LEU A 252 10.88 12.65 -10.41
C LEU A 252 10.76 13.42 -11.74
N ASN A 253 10.56 12.72 -12.87
CA ASN A 253 10.22 13.36 -14.14
C ASN A 253 8.75 13.80 -14.16
N THR A 254 8.48 14.94 -13.52
CA THR A 254 7.15 15.51 -13.35
C THR A 254 6.41 15.76 -14.67
N SER A 255 7.13 16.13 -15.74
CA SER A 255 6.52 16.40 -17.05
C SER A 255 5.74 15.22 -17.65
N GLY A 256 6.05 13.98 -17.25
CA GLY A 256 5.43 12.77 -17.78
C GLY A 256 4.15 12.31 -17.07
N TRP A 257 3.72 12.99 -16.00
CA TRP A 257 2.56 12.52 -15.22
C TRP A 257 1.81 13.57 -14.40
N LEU A 258 2.38 14.76 -14.20
CA LEU A 258 1.62 15.84 -13.58
C LEU A 258 0.41 16.21 -14.44
N ALA A 259 -0.64 16.65 -13.76
CA ALA A 259 -1.85 17.11 -14.42
C ALA A 259 -1.61 18.42 -15.17
N ASP A 260 -2.31 18.61 -16.29
CA ASP A 260 -2.27 19.86 -17.04
C ASP A 260 -2.73 21.05 -16.18
N PRO A 261 -2.28 22.29 -16.47
CA PRO A 261 -2.75 23.47 -15.77
C PRO A 261 -4.28 23.58 -15.79
N GLY A 262 -4.89 23.75 -14.61
CA GLY A 262 -6.34 23.82 -14.44
C GLY A 262 -7.03 22.48 -14.18
N ASP A 263 -6.34 21.35 -14.30
CA ASP A 263 -6.82 20.07 -13.78
C ASP A 263 -6.45 19.95 -12.29
N TRP A 264 -7.47 20.04 -11.44
CA TRP A 264 -7.37 20.02 -9.98
C TRP A 264 -7.46 18.60 -9.40
N GLN A 265 -7.56 17.55 -10.22
CA GLN A 265 -7.62 16.19 -9.73
C GLN A 265 -6.26 15.74 -9.19
N PRO A 266 -6.23 15.06 -8.02
CA PRO A 266 -4.99 14.50 -7.50
C PRO A 266 -4.42 13.44 -8.44
N ARG A 267 -3.11 13.51 -8.66
CA ARG A 267 -2.33 12.49 -9.37
C ARG A 267 -1.39 11.80 -8.40
N ALA A 268 -1.21 10.51 -8.60
CA ALA A 268 -0.24 9.72 -7.85
C ALA A 268 0.52 8.78 -8.77
N ARG A 269 1.78 8.55 -8.45
CA ARG A 269 2.66 7.56 -9.09
C ARG A 269 3.31 6.73 -8.02
N ILE A 270 3.47 5.45 -8.31
CA ILE A 270 4.19 4.51 -7.46
C ILE A 270 5.17 3.73 -8.32
N SER A 271 6.32 3.42 -7.75
CA SER A 271 7.27 2.45 -8.28
C SER A 271 7.61 1.43 -7.21
N THR A 272 8.48 0.48 -7.56
CA THR A 272 8.95 -0.56 -6.65
C THR A 272 9.52 0.01 -5.34
N HIS A 273 10.12 1.20 -5.35
CA HIS A 273 10.86 1.75 -4.21
C HIS A 273 10.47 3.19 -3.83
N ALA A 274 9.39 3.71 -4.39
CA ALA A 274 8.96 5.07 -4.09
C ALA A 274 7.48 5.32 -4.39
N VAL A 275 6.95 6.36 -3.77
CA VAL A 275 5.62 6.90 -4.08
C VAL A 275 5.68 8.42 -4.13
N ALA A 276 4.91 9.01 -5.04
CA ALA A 276 4.78 10.44 -5.21
C ALA A 276 3.33 10.83 -5.52
N VAL A 277 2.92 12.00 -5.03
CA VAL A 277 1.62 12.60 -5.28
C VAL A 277 1.78 14.05 -5.70
N ASN A 278 0.82 14.55 -6.47
CA ASN A 278 0.72 15.95 -6.84
C ASN A 278 -0.74 16.30 -7.11
N THR A 279 -1.17 17.43 -6.55
CA THR A 279 -2.46 18.05 -6.88
C THR A 279 -2.20 19.50 -7.25
N ASN A 280 -2.67 19.93 -8.41
CA ASN A 280 -2.60 21.34 -8.77
C ASN A 280 -3.55 22.13 -7.86
N LEU A 281 -3.16 23.34 -7.48
CA LEU A 281 -3.92 24.17 -6.55
C LEU A 281 -4.48 25.41 -7.24
N GLN A 282 -5.70 25.78 -6.85
CA GLN A 282 -6.26 27.09 -7.15
C GLN A 282 -5.44 28.19 -6.46
N PRO A 283 -5.58 29.48 -6.86
CA PRO A 283 -4.95 30.59 -6.17
C PRO A 283 -5.16 30.50 -4.65
N ASN A 284 -4.07 30.67 -3.89
CA ASN A 284 -4.02 30.47 -2.44
C ASN A 284 -2.98 31.40 -1.80
N ASP A 285 -3.10 31.61 -0.50
CA ASP A 285 -2.17 32.43 0.28
C ASP A 285 -0.90 31.67 0.69
N GLY A 286 -0.89 30.35 0.49
CA GLY A 286 0.27 29.51 0.69
C GLY A 286 -0.05 28.12 1.22
N LEU A 287 1.01 27.44 1.65
CA LEU A 287 0.93 26.09 2.17
C LEU A 287 1.69 25.94 3.49
N HIS A 288 1.09 25.24 4.43
CA HIS A 288 1.79 24.70 5.59
C HIS A 288 1.95 23.18 5.42
N VAL A 289 3.20 22.76 5.26
CA VAL A 289 3.57 21.36 5.08
C VAL A 289 4.15 20.80 6.37
N ARG A 290 3.67 19.63 6.80
CA ARG A 290 4.18 18.93 7.99
C ARG A 290 4.61 17.52 7.63
N PHE A 291 5.74 17.13 8.21
CA PHE A 291 6.29 15.79 8.12
C PHE A 291 6.17 15.15 9.50
N GLN A 292 5.54 13.98 9.54
CA GLN A 292 5.30 13.26 10.79
C GLN A 292 5.65 11.78 10.62
N ALA A 293 6.12 11.15 11.69
CA ALA A 293 6.36 9.70 11.74
C ALA A 293 5.62 9.06 12.90
N MET A 294 5.42 7.75 12.82
CA MET A 294 4.97 6.93 13.94
C MET A 294 5.98 5.81 14.13
N ARG A 295 6.42 5.62 15.37
CA ARG A 295 7.35 4.55 15.75
C ARG A 295 6.63 3.40 16.43
N SER A 296 7.10 2.18 16.18
CA SER A 296 6.62 0.99 16.88
C SER A 296 6.95 1.09 18.36
N LYS A 297 5.93 0.95 19.23
CA LYS A 297 6.12 0.90 20.69
C LYS A 297 6.43 -0.50 21.22
N GLY A 298 6.31 -1.54 20.39
CA GLY A 298 6.37 -2.94 20.83
C GLY A 298 7.64 -3.69 20.43
N SER A 299 7.95 -3.73 19.12
CA SER A 299 8.86 -4.74 18.55
C SER A 299 10.30 -4.26 18.33
N ASP A 300 10.51 -3.05 17.78
CA ASP A 300 11.83 -2.62 17.31
C ASP A 300 12.12 -1.10 17.42
N GLY A 301 11.16 -0.28 17.86
CA GLY A 301 11.32 1.18 17.90
C GLY A 301 11.40 1.87 16.52
N LYS A 302 11.23 1.11 15.42
CA LYS A 302 11.40 1.61 14.05
C LYS A 302 10.21 2.44 13.61
N VAL A 303 10.43 3.32 12.65
CA VAL A 303 9.37 4.07 11.97
C VAL A 303 8.56 3.11 11.09
N VAL A 304 7.25 3.15 11.28
CA VAL A 304 6.26 2.24 10.68
C VAL A 304 5.09 2.96 10.03
N SER A 305 4.98 4.28 10.23
CA SER A 305 4.12 5.16 9.44
C SER A 305 4.83 6.47 9.20
N ILE A 306 4.65 7.04 8.02
CA ILE A 306 5.09 8.38 7.67
C ILE A 306 3.90 9.11 7.07
N ARG A 307 3.77 10.39 7.43
CA ARG A 307 2.69 11.27 7.01
C ARG A 307 3.28 12.58 6.52
N ILE A 308 2.92 12.96 5.30
CA ILE A 308 3.20 14.29 4.75
C ILE A 308 1.85 14.97 4.54
N SER A 309 1.54 15.98 5.35
CA SER A 309 0.30 16.75 5.24
C SER A 309 0.57 18.14 4.67
N GLN A 310 -0.36 18.61 3.84
CA GLN A 310 -0.27 19.88 3.14
C GLN A 310 -1.59 20.62 3.32
N GLN A 311 -1.52 21.72 4.04
CA GLN A 311 -2.67 22.54 4.38
C GLN A 311 -2.57 23.88 3.65
N LEU A 312 -3.66 24.33 3.03
CA LEU A 312 -3.78 25.71 2.60
C LEU A 312 -3.72 26.66 3.81
N ILE A 313 -2.93 27.72 3.70
CA ILE A 313 -2.86 28.82 4.68
C ILE A 313 -4.02 29.77 4.45
#